data_AF-E4Z708-F1
#
_entry.id   AF-E4Z708-F1
#
_cell.length_a   1.000
_cell.length_b   1.000
_cell.length_c   1.000
_cell.angle_alpha   90.00
_cell.angle_beta   90.00
_cell.angle_gamma   90.00
#
_symmetry.space_group_name_H-M   'P 1'
#
loop_
_entity.id
_entity.type
_entity.pdbx_description
1 polymer ?
#
loop_
_entity_poly.entity_id
_entity_poly.type
_entity_poly.pdbx_seq_one_letter_code
_entity_poly.pdbx_strand_id
1 'polypeptide(L)'
;MAKMLLGFAALLQYASAFYVPGVAPIDFAQEDKVEIKAVKMTSSKTQLPYEYYSLPLCKPENVRIAFKNLGEVLRGDRIVNTNYDVRVGVDQECTILCTQSITTDEREAFVKKINEAYTVHLLADNLPIATKWKLEDDVTQYEHGYKLGIIDGEDVFINNHLELNIKYNKEYDDVLGEQYRVVAFEVSPKSVATTNPGDDQSCSIDINDKHMKIDGSTAQITFSYSGTDK
;
A
#
# COMPACT_ATOMS: atom_id res chain seq x y z
N MET A 1 29.60 53.39 14.71
CA MET A 1 28.95 52.44 13.79
C MET A 1 29.51 51.01 13.89
N ALA A 2 30.82 50.80 14.09
CA ALA A 2 31.40 49.45 14.19
C ALA A 2 30.92 48.60 15.40
N LYS A 3 30.58 49.21 16.55
CA LYS A 3 30.07 48.49 17.73
C LYS A 3 28.63 47.96 17.55
N MET A 4 27.86 48.52 16.62
CA MET A 4 26.48 48.10 16.35
C MET A 4 26.43 46.87 15.42
N LEU A 5 27.47 46.67 14.59
CA LEU A 5 27.62 45.47 13.76
C LEU A 5 28.04 44.23 14.57
N LEU A 6 28.83 44.38 15.64
CA LEU A 6 29.23 43.24 16.47
C LEU A 6 28.06 42.59 17.24
N GLY A 7 27.03 43.37 17.59
CA GLY A 7 25.84 42.84 18.27
C GLY A 7 24.94 41.99 17.38
N PHE A 8 24.92 42.26 16.07
CA PHE A 8 24.09 41.52 15.11
C PHE A 8 24.71 40.16 14.73
N ALA A 9 26.05 40.05 14.78
CA ALA A 9 26.76 38.78 14.53
C ALA A 9 26.57 37.75 15.66
N ALA A 10 26.27 38.19 16.89
CA ALA A 10 26.08 37.30 18.04
C ALA A 10 24.70 36.62 18.09
N LEU A 11 23.74 37.03 17.25
CA LEU A 11 22.39 36.44 17.17
C LEU A 11 22.27 35.31 16.12
N LEU A 12 23.33 35.01 15.38
CA LEU A 12 23.32 34.03 14.29
C LEU A 12 23.68 32.58 14.71
N GLN A 13 23.90 32.30 16.00
CA GLN A 13 24.50 31.02 16.44
C GLN A 13 23.57 30.02 17.15
N TYR A 14 22.24 30.14 17.06
CA TYR A 14 21.35 29.11 17.61
C TYR A 14 20.22 28.74 16.65
N ALA A 15 20.58 28.34 15.43
CA ALA A 15 19.70 27.52 14.61
C ALA A 15 19.97 26.05 14.95
N SER A 16 19.22 25.49 15.91
CA SER A 16 19.21 24.05 16.14
C SER A 16 18.38 23.40 15.03
N ALA A 17 19.05 22.78 14.06
CA ALA A 17 18.37 21.95 13.07
C ALA A 17 17.85 20.69 13.79
N PHE A 18 16.52 20.58 13.91
CA PHE A 18 15.87 19.36 14.37
C PHE A 18 15.47 18.55 13.15
N TYR A 19 16.07 17.37 13.02
CA TYR A 19 15.64 16.40 12.03
C TYR A 19 14.31 15.80 12.48
N VAL A 20 13.26 15.93 11.67
CA VAL A 20 11.95 15.37 11.97
C VAL A 20 11.99 13.85 11.76
N PRO A 21 11.84 13.03 12.81
CA PRO A 21 11.84 11.58 12.66
C PRO A 21 10.74 11.12 11.69
N GLY A 22 11.06 10.15 10.83
CA GLY A 22 10.10 9.54 9.90
C GLY A 22 9.96 10.23 8.54
N VAL A 23 10.96 11.00 8.09
CA VAL A 23 10.97 11.67 6.78
C VAL A 23 12.12 11.21 5.87
N ALA A 24 13.18 10.63 6.44
CA ALA A 24 14.38 10.24 5.69
C ALA A 24 14.05 8.96 4.93
N PRO A 25 14.54 8.85 3.69
CA PRO A 25 14.55 7.58 2.99
C PRO A 25 15.34 6.57 3.81
N ILE A 26 14.89 5.33 3.79
CA ILE A 26 15.62 4.20 4.35
C ILE A 26 16.37 3.56 3.18
N ASP A 27 17.65 3.24 3.40
CA ASP A 27 18.44 2.47 2.44
C ASP A 27 18.35 0.99 2.85
N PHE A 28 18.06 0.13 1.88
CA PHE A 28 17.81 -1.29 2.07
C PHE A 28 18.96 -2.11 1.48
N ALA A 29 19.28 -3.25 2.11
CA ALA A 29 20.12 -4.27 1.51
C ALA A 29 19.30 -5.21 0.61
N GLN A 30 19.99 -6.03 -0.17
CA GLN A 30 19.37 -7.13 -0.93
C GLN A 30 18.60 -8.07 0.02
N GLU A 31 17.41 -8.51 -0.40
CA GLU A 31 16.46 -9.36 0.36
C GLU A 31 15.86 -8.74 1.63
N ASP A 32 16.18 -7.48 1.95
CA ASP A 32 15.55 -6.77 3.06
C ASP A 32 14.05 -6.63 2.84
N LYS A 33 13.29 -6.77 3.92
CA LYS A 33 11.84 -6.65 3.91
C LYS A 33 11.43 -5.17 3.80
N VAL A 34 10.60 -4.86 2.81
CA VAL A 34 9.92 -3.57 2.72
C VAL A 34 8.59 -3.65 3.47
N GLU A 35 8.48 -2.91 4.58
CA GLU A 35 7.26 -2.91 5.38
C GLU A 35 6.10 -2.20 4.68
N ILE A 36 5.14 -2.97 4.17
CA ILE A 36 3.88 -2.43 3.67
C ILE A 36 2.92 -2.18 4.84
N LYS A 37 2.45 -0.94 4.95
CA LYS A 37 1.56 -0.47 5.99
C LYS A 37 0.23 -0.04 5.40
N ALA A 38 -0.86 -0.25 6.13
CA ALA A 38 -2.17 0.24 5.73
C ALA A 38 -2.52 1.51 6.50
N VAL A 39 -3.01 2.52 5.78
CA VAL A 39 -3.32 3.83 6.35
C VAL A 39 -4.80 3.96 6.66
N LYS A 40 -5.64 3.93 5.62
CA LYS A 40 -7.10 4.07 5.69
C LYS A 40 -7.74 3.75 4.35
N MET A 41 -9.06 3.71 4.32
CA MET A 41 -9.86 3.72 3.11
C MET A 41 -10.61 5.04 3.01
N THR A 42 -10.64 5.64 1.82
CA THR A 42 -11.42 6.86 1.55
C THR A 42 -12.32 6.65 0.34
N SER A 43 -13.38 7.42 0.24
CA SER A 43 -14.36 7.32 -0.85
C SER A 43 -14.39 8.62 -1.64
N SER A 44 -14.59 8.52 -2.96
CA SER A 44 -14.88 9.69 -3.79
C SER A 44 -16.35 10.11 -3.72
N LYS A 45 -17.24 9.25 -3.19
CA LYS A 45 -18.68 9.49 -3.08
C LYS A 45 -19.12 9.94 -1.69
N THR A 46 -18.34 9.61 -0.65
CA THR A 46 -18.69 9.86 0.76
C THR A 46 -17.54 10.54 1.50
N GLN A 47 -17.86 11.30 2.55
CA GLN A 47 -16.88 12.09 3.30
C GLN A 47 -16.19 11.33 4.44
N LEU A 48 -16.60 10.09 4.71
CA LEU A 48 -16.15 9.33 5.88
C LEU A 48 -15.00 8.40 5.50
N PRO A 49 -13.79 8.59 6.07
CA PRO A 49 -12.72 7.60 5.98
C PRO A 49 -12.99 6.42 6.94
N TYR A 50 -12.54 5.24 6.56
CA TYR A 50 -12.65 4.01 7.36
C TYR A 50 -11.26 3.41 7.60
N GLU A 51 -11.10 2.69 8.69
CA GLU A 51 -9.88 1.93 8.97
C GLU A 51 -9.74 0.77 7.99
N TYR A 52 -8.51 0.41 7.64
CA TYR A 52 -8.26 -0.69 6.69
C TYR A 52 -8.90 -2.02 7.13
N TYR A 53 -8.79 -2.36 8.42
CA TYR A 53 -9.38 -3.57 9.00
C TYR A 53 -10.84 -3.42 9.44
N SER A 54 -11.57 -2.41 8.94
CA SER A 54 -13.02 -2.33 9.13
C SER A 54 -13.78 -3.32 8.25
N LEU A 55 -13.11 -3.88 7.23
CA LEU A 55 -13.58 -4.99 6.42
C LEU A 55 -12.78 -6.25 6.78
N PRO A 56 -13.30 -7.47 6.56
CA PRO A 56 -12.58 -8.71 6.85
C PRO A 56 -11.53 -8.97 5.76
N LEU A 57 -10.48 -8.15 5.77
CA LEU A 57 -9.25 -8.33 5.01
C LEU A 57 -8.24 -9.17 5.83
N CYS A 58 -7.08 -9.48 5.24
CA CYS A 58 -6.03 -10.24 5.91
C CYS A 58 -5.41 -9.46 7.08
N LYS A 59 -5.94 -9.69 8.28
CA LYS A 59 -5.48 -9.09 9.52
C LYS A 59 -4.38 -9.96 10.16
N PRO A 60 -3.22 -9.38 10.55
CA PRO A 60 -2.22 -10.08 11.35
C PRO A 60 -2.79 -10.47 12.71
N GLU A 61 -2.22 -11.50 13.34
CA GLU A 61 -2.54 -11.88 14.72
C GLU A 61 -2.38 -10.69 15.68
N ASN A 62 -1.33 -9.90 15.48
CA ASN A 62 -1.02 -8.73 16.28
C ASN A 62 -1.01 -7.48 15.39
N VAL A 63 -2.11 -6.72 15.44
CA VAL A 63 -2.18 -5.39 14.82
C VAL A 63 -1.46 -4.39 15.72
N ARG A 64 -0.39 -3.81 15.18
CA ARG A 64 0.44 -2.79 15.81
C ARG A 64 0.26 -1.49 15.06
N ILE A 65 0.13 -0.40 15.81
CA ILE A 65 0.15 0.95 15.24
C ILE A 65 1.61 1.25 14.90
N ALA A 66 1.88 1.53 13.62
CA ALA A 66 3.21 1.91 13.17
C ALA A 66 3.56 3.31 13.68
N PHE A 67 4.85 3.58 13.86
CA PHE A 67 5.34 4.93 14.16
C PHE A 67 4.99 5.87 13.02
N LYS A 68 4.56 7.09 13.38
CA LYS A 68 4.02 8.10 12.47
C LYS A 68 4.92 9.32 12.44
N ASN A 69 4.96 10.00 11.30
CA ASN A 69 5.48 11.36 11.24
C ASN A 69 4.44 12.36 11.82
N LEU A 70 4.89 13.58 12.12
CA LEU A 70 4.03 14.62 12.70
C LEU A 70 2.79 14.91 11.84
N GLY A 71 2.93 14.89 10.52
CA GLY A 71 1.82 15.13 9.59
C GLY A 71 0.74 14.06 9.66
N GLU A 72 1.11 12.79 9.79
CA GLU A 72 0.19 11.66 9.97
C GLU A 72 -0.53 11.71 11.33
N VAL A 73 0.17 12.14 12.38
CA VAL A 73 -0.44 12.37 13.69
C VAL A 73 -1.50 13.46 13.62
N LEU A 74 -1.18 14.60 13.00
CA LEU A 74 -2.11 15.73 12.85
C LEU A 74 -3.33 15.39 11.97
N ARG A 75 -3.16 14.54 10.95
CA ARG A 75 -4.25 14.03 10.12
C ARG A 75 -5.10 12.96 10.82
N GLY A 76 -4.63 12.45 11.96
CA GLY A 76 -5.32 11.39 12.71
C GLY A 76 -5.27 10.02 12.01
N ASP A 77 -4.35 9.82 11.07
CA ASP A 77 -4.26 8.56 10.31
C ASP A 77 -3.87 7.42 11.26
N ARG A 78 -4.55 6.27 11.19
CA ARG A 78 -4.22 5.08 12.00
C ARG A 78 -3.46 4.06 11.16
N ILE A 79 -2.16 4.31 10.98
CA ILE A 79 -1.27 3.44 10.23
C ILE A 79 -1.02 2.14 11.01
N VAL A 80 -1.26 1.01 10.36
CA VAL A 80 -1.12 -0.34 10.94
C VAL A 80 -0.27 -1.23 10.05
N ASN A 81 0.36 -2.24 10.64
CA ASN A 81 1.10 -3.27 9.89
C ASN A 81 0.16 -4.18 9.09
N THR A 82 0.69 -4.74 8.00
CA THR A 82 0.00 -5.73 7.15
C THR A 82 0.78 -7.05 7.10
N ASN A 83 0.23 -8.07 6.44
CA ASN A 83 0.86 -9.37 6.26
C ASN A 83 1.72 -9.47 4.99
N TYR A 84 1.82 -8.41 4.17
CA TYR A 84 2.64 -8.46 2.96
C TYR A 84 4.11 -8.69 3.31
N ASP A 85 4.75 -9.64 2.62
CA ASP A 85 6.19 -9.90 2.72
C ASP A 85 6.84 -9.65 1.36
N VAL A 86 7.01 -8.37 1.02
CA VAL A 86 7.74 -7.92 -0.16
C VAL A 86 9.19 -7.64 0.25
N ARG A 87 10.13 -8.11 -0.56
CA ARG A 87 11.57 -8.00 -0.28
C ARG A 87 12.28 -7.40 -1.47
N VAL A 88 13.35 -6.67 -1.19
CA VAL A 88 14.15 -6.02 -2.22
C VAL A 88 14.91 -7.05 -3.06
N GLY A 89 14.72 -6.98 -4.37
CA GLY A 89 15.40 -7.84 -5.34
C GLY A 89 14.89 -9.28 -5.36
N VAL A 90 13.64 -9.52 -4.94
CA VAL A 90 12.98 -10.83 -4.92
C VAL A 90 11.63 -10.74 -5.62
N ASP A 91 11.59 -11.21 -6.87
CA ASP A 91 10.35 -11.32 -7.61
C ASP A 91 9.47 -12.45 -7.05
N GLN A 92 8.21 -12.12 -6.78
CA GLN A 92 7.18 -13.03 -6.28
C GLN A 92 6.03 -13.05 -7.28
N GLU A 93 5.90 -14.14 -8.05
CA GLU A 93 4.85 -14.24 -9.08
C GLU A 93 3.44 -14.24 -8.48
N CYS A 94 3.23 -14.97 -7.38
CA CYS A 94 1.96 -15.01 -6.68
C CYS A 94 2.15 -15.61 -5.27
N THR A 95 1.66 -14.88 -4.26
CA THR A 95 1.66 -15.30 -2.86
C THR A 95 0.27 -15.09 -2.26
N ILE A 96 -0.29 -16.13 -1.65
CA ILE A 96 -1.55 -16.08 -0.92
C ILE A 96 -1.30 -15.37 0.41
N LEU A 97 -2.01 -14.27 0.62
CA LEU A 97 -1.95 -13.51 1.86
C LEU A 97 -2.80 -14.17 2.95
N CYS A 98 -4.05 -14.52 2.61
CA CYS A 98 -4.95 -15.32 3.43
C CYS A 98 -6.24 -15.68 2.66
N THR A 99 -7.01 -16.61 3.21
CA THR A 99 -8.40 -16.86 2.79
C THR A 99 -9.34 -16.51 3.94
N GLN A 100 -10.28 -15.61 3.68
CA GLN A 100 -11.26 -15.14 4.66
C GLN A 100 -12.61 -15.81 4.39
N SER A 101 -13.22 -16.35 5.44
CA SER A 101 -14.62 -16.77 5.43
C SER A 101 -15.50 -15.58 5.77
N ILE A 102 -16.53 -15.32 4.97
CA ILE A 102 -17.27 -14.05 5.02
C ILE A 102 -18.74 -14.32 5.31
N THR A 103 -19.25 -13.64 6.33
CA THR A 103 -20.67 -13.66 6.72
C THR A 103 -21.54 -12.83 5.76
N THR A 104 -22.85 -12.97 5.84
CA THR A 104 -23.77 -12.16 5.02
C THR A 104 -23.57 -10.66 5.24
N ASP A 105 -23.46 -10.22 6.50
CA ASP A 105 -23.31 -8.80 6.85
C ASP A 105 -21.99 -8.21 6.34
N GLU A 106 -20.89 -8.96 6.47
CA GLU A 106 -19.58 -8.54 5.97
C GLU A 106 -19.54 -8.44 4.44
N ARG A 107 -20.31 -9.31 3.77
CA ARG A 107 -20.44 -9.29 2.32
C ARG A 107 -21.19 -8.07 1.84
N GLU A 108 -22.30 -7.75 2.48
CA GLU A 108 -23.02 -6.51 2.24
C GLU A 108 -22.14 -5.28 2.51
N ALA A 109 -21.27 -5.34 3.53
CA ALA A 109 -20.30 -4.29 3.80
C ALA A 109 -19.30 -4.12 2.64
N PHE A 110 -18.76 -5.21 2.07
CA PHE A 110 -17.93 -5.12 0.86
C PHE A 110 -18.68 -4.51 -0.32
N VAL A 111 -19.87 -5.03 -0.63
CA VAL A 111 -20.71 -4.54 -1.74
C VAL A 111 -21.01 -3.05 -1.57
N LYS A 112 -21.37 -2.62 -0.35
CA LYS A 112 -21.62 -1.23 -0.04
C LYS A 112 -20.37 -0.36 -0.23
N LYS A 113 -19.21 -0.79 0.27
CA LYS A 113 -17.96 -0.02 0.13
C LYS A 113 -17.46 0.04 -1.31
N ILE A 114 -17.65 -1.01 -2.10
CA ILE A 114 -17.33 -0.97 -3.53
C ILE A 114 -18.28 0.00 -4.25
N ASN A 115 -19.59 -0.07 -3.97
CA ASN A 115 -20.58 0.87 -4.53
C ASN A 115 -20.31 2.34 -4.15
N GLU A 116 -19.86 2.58 -2.93
CA GLU A 116 -19.43 3.88 -2.45
C GLU A 116 -18.03 4.29 -2.99
N ALA A 117 -17.44 3.54 -3.92
CA ALA A 117 -16.15 3.83 -4.57
C ALA A 117 -14.99 4.03 -3.58
N TYR A 118 -14.89 3.15 -2.58
CA TYR A 118 -13.78 3.18 -1.64
C TYR A 118 -12.46 2.81 -2.30
N THR A 119 -11.44 3.58 -1.96
CA THR A 119 -10.04 3.45 -2.37
C THR A 119 -9.22 3.17 -1.12
N VAL A 120 -8.39 2.14 -1.20
CA VAL A 120 -7.51 1.69 -0.13
C VAL A 120 -6.15 2.38 -0.25
N HIS A 121 -5.67 2.94 0.86
CA HIS A 121 -4.37 3.60 0.92
C HIS A 121 -3.39 2.74 1.71
N LEU A 122 -2.32 2.33 1.03
CA LEU A 122 -1.16 1.65 1.61
C LEU A 122 0.06 2.58 1.52
N LEU A 123 1.08 2.25 2.30
CA LEU A 123 2.31 3.01 2.46
C LEU A 123 3.50 2.05 2.50
N ALA A 124 4.59 2.38 1.80
CA ALA A 124 5.85 1.66 1.86
C ALA A 124 6.99 2.70 1.90
N ASP A 125 7.89 2.64 2.89
CA ASP A 125 8.94 3.64 3.10
C ASP A 125 8.46 5.11 2.99
N ASN A 126 7.34 5.43 3.63
CA ASN A 126 6.66 6.74 3.56
C ASN A 126 6.16 7.16 2.16
N LEU A 127 6.24 6.29 1.15
CA LEU A 127 5.66 6.50 -0.17
C LEU A 127 4.22 5.96 -0.20
N PRO A 128 3.24 6.78 -0.63
CA PRO A 128 1.89 6.32 -0.83
C PRO A 128 1.82 5.38 -2.03
N ILE A 129 0.99 4.34 -1.91
CA ILE A 129 0.71 3.45 -3.04
C ILE A 129 -0.04 4.22 -4.14
N ALA A 130 0.32 3.99 -5.39
CA ALA A 130 -0.32 4.62 -6.53
C ALA A 130 -0.79 3.61 -7.58
N THR A 131 -2.02 3.75 -8.07
CA THR A 131 -2.50 3.02 -9.25
C THR A 131 -2.19 3.82 -10.51
N LYS A 132 -1.53 3.15 -11.47
CA LYS A 132 -1.16 3.73 -12.76
C LYS A 132 -2.27 3.51 -13.79
N TRP A 133 -2.69 4.57 -14.45
CA TRP A 133 -3.66 4.55 -15.55
C TRP A 133 -3.01 5.08 -16.82
N LYS A 134 -3.29 4.42 -17.95
CA LYS A 134 -2.94 4.93 -19.28
C LYS A 134 -4.21 5.44 -19.96
N LEU A 135 -4.23 6.71 -20.34
CA LEU A 135 -5.26 7.24 -21.24
C LEU A 135 -4.94 6.87 -22.69
N GLU A 136 -5.95 7.00 -23.56
CA GLU A 136 -5.85 6.72 -25.00
C GLU A 136 -4.71 7.51 -25.70
N ASP A 137 -4.34 8.67 -25.16
CA ASP A 137 -3.27 9.54 -25.69
C ASP A 137 -1.85 9.24 -25.14
N ASP A 138 -1.62 8.05 -24.58
CA ASP A 138 -0.36 7.63 -23.90
C ASP A 138 0.05 8.51 -22.70
N VAL A 139 -0.87 9.37 -22.23
CA VAL A 139 -0.70 10.12 -20.99
C VAL A 139 -0.89 9.17 -19.81
N THR A 140 0.16 9.03 -19.00
CA THR A 140 0.12 8.27 -17.76
C THR A 140 -0.40 9.15 -16.62
N GLN A 141 -1.44 8.70 -15.93
CA GLN A 141 -1.96 9.30 -14.70
C GLN A 141 -1.75 8.36 -13.51
N TYR A 142 -1.56 8.95 -12.34
CA TYR A 142 -1.42 8.23 -11.07
C TYR A 142 -2.54 8.63 -10.13
N GLU A 143 -3.28 7.64 -9.64
CA GLU A 143 -4.24 7.81 -8.57
C GLU A 143 -3.64 7.32 -7.25
N HIS A 144 -3.87 8.06 -6.17
CA HIS A 144 -3.44 7.65 -4.84
C HIS A 144 -4.36 6.54 -4.31
N GLY A 145 -3.78 5.40 -3.98
CA GLY A 145 -4.48 4.21 -3.51
C GLY A 145 -4.98 3.34 -4.67
N TYR A 146 -5.61 2.21 -4.32
CA TYR A 146 -6.26 1.32 -5.28
C TYR A 146 -7.75 1.15 -4.98
N LYS A 147 -8.58 0.94 -5.99
CA LYS A 147 -10.01 0.70 -5.80
C LYS A 147 -10.23 -0.65 -5.12
N LEU A 148 -11.08 -0.69 -4.10
CA LEU A 148 -11.43 -1.94 -3.40
C LEU A 148 -12.07 -2.97 -4.35
N GLY A 149 -12.77 -2.50 -5.38
CA GLY A 149 -13.45 -3.33 -6.36
C GLY A 149 -13.88 -2.55 -7.58
N ILE A 150 -14.51 -3.25 -8.52
CA ILE A 150 -14.99 -2.75 -9.80
C ILE A 150 -16.50 -3.03 -9.88
N ILE A 151 -17.24 -2.13 -10.51
CA ILE A 151 -18.67 -2.29 -10.77
C ILE A 151 -18.83 -2.37 -12.29
N ASP A 152 -19.49 -3.42 -12.77
CA ASP A 152 -19.84 -3.59 -14.18
C ASP A 152 -21.33 -3.93 -14.30
N GLY A 153 -22.12 -2.99 -14.80
CA GLY A 153 -23.58 -3.09 -14.77
C GLY A 153 -24.13 -3.15 -13.35
N GLU A 154 -24.84 -4.24 -13.03
CA GLU A 154 -25.37 -4.54 -11.69
C GLU A 154 -24.40 -5.39 -10.84
N ASP A 155 -23.31 -5.86 -11.44
CA ASP A 155 -22.40 -6.81 -10.82
C ASP A 155 -21.24 -6.08 -10.12
N VAL A 156 -20.92 -6.57 -8.92
CA VAL A 156 -19.87 -6.00 -8.06
C VAL A 156 -18.75 -7.01 -7.91
N PHE A 157 -17.54 -6.57 -8.25
CA PHE A 157 -16.34 -7.39 -8.25
C PHE A 157 -15.33 -6.84 -7.25
N ILE A 158 -14.62 -7.72 -6.55
CA ILE A 158 -13.57 -7.31 -5.60
C ILE A 158 -12.18 -7.45 -6.20
N ASN A 159 -11.31 -6.49 -5.91
CA ASN A 159 -9.90 -6.59 -6.23
C ASN A 159 -9.19 -7.32 -5.08
N ASN A 160 -9.09 -8.63 -5.21
CA ASN A 160 -8.50 -9.53 -4.22
C ASN A 160 -7.05 -9.91 -4.52
N HIS A 161 -6.55 -9.64 -5.72
CA HIS A 161 -5.15 -9.79 -6.08
C HIS A 161 -4.49 -8.43 -6.32
N LEU A 162 -3.35 -8.17 -5.68
CA LEU A 162 -2.60 -6.92 -5.87
C LEU A 162 -1.24 -7.21 -6.49
N GLU A 163 -0.96 -6.61 -7.65
CA GLU A 163 0.40 -6.61 -8.20
C GLU A 163 1.16 -5.40 -7.67
N LEU A 164 1.97 -5.63 -6.64
CA LEU A 164 2.80 -4.62 -6.00
C LEU A 164 4.09 -4.45 -6.80
N ASN A 165 4.27 -3.24 -7.34
CA ASN A 165 5.45 -2.87 -8.11
C ASN A 165 6.24 -1.85 -7.29
N ILE A 166 7.35 -2.28 -6.71
CA ILE A 166 8.24 -1.40 -5.95
C ILE A 166 9.43 -1.07 -6.83
N LYS A 167 9.71 0.22 -7.01
CA LYS A 167 10.85 0.69 -7.80
C LYS A 167 11.96 1.16 -6.89
N TYR A 168 13.19 0.82 -7.25
CA TYR A 168 14.35 1.14 -6.45
C TYR A 168 15.45 1.77 -7.29
N ASN A 169 16.16 2.73 -6.71
CA ASN A 169 17.46 3.14 -7.21
C ASN A 169 18.54 2.32 -6.53
N LYS A 170 19.48 1.81 -7.33
CA LYS A 170 20.69 1.15 -6.84
C LYS A 170 21.78 2.18 -6.68
N GLU A 171 22.29 2.33 -5.46
CA GLU A 171 23.45 3.15 -5.15
C GLU A 171 24.54 2.25 -4.59
N TYR A 172 25.80 2.56 -4.90
CA TYR A 172 26.95 1.81 -4.38
C TYR A 172 27.62 2.66 -3.31
N ASP A 173 27.72 2.12 -2.11
CA ASP A 173 28.50 2.68 -1.01
C ASP A 173 29.80 1.89 -0.84
N ASP A 174 30.93 2.58 -0.77
CA ASP A 174 32.27 1.94 -0.69
C ASP A 174 32.45 1.07 0.57
N VAL A 175 31.63 1.27 1.62
CA VAL A 175 31.70 0.56 2.91
C VAL A 175 30.57 -0.46 3.04
N LEU A 176 29.34 -0.10 2.66
CA LEU A 176 28.13 -0.91 2.84
C LEU A 176 27.75 -1.74 1.62
N GLY A 177 28.41 -1.54 0.47
CA GLY A 177 28.14 -2.25 -0.77
C GLY A 177 26.91 -1.71 -1.50
N GLU A 178 26.19 -2.58 -2.21
CA GLU A 178 24.97 -2.21 -2.92
C GLU A 178 23.85 -1.85 -1.94
N GLN A 179 23.32 -0.65 -2.09
CA GLN A 179 22.18 -0.11 -1.34
C GLN A 179 21.02 0.14 -2.29
N TYR A 180 19.82 -0.12 -1.81
CA TYR A 180 18.59 -0.01 -2.57
C TYR A 180 17.70 1.03 -1.90
N ARG A 181 17.38 2.09 -2.62
CA ARG A 181 16.45 3.12 -2.14
C ARG A 181 15.13 3.01 -2.87
N VAL A 182 14.04 2.83 -2.13
CA VAL A 182 12.68 2.82 -2.69
C VAL A 182 12.36 4.20 -3.24
N VAL A 183 11.93 4.29 -4.49
CA VAL A 183 11.58 5.56 -5.16
C VAL A 183 10.13 5.60 -5.65
N ALA A 184 9.47 4.46 -5.81
CA ALA A 184 8.05 4.42 -6.13
C ALA A 184 7.38 3.17 -5.56
N PHE A 185 6.10 3.33 -5.18
CA PHE A 185 5.24 2.24 -4.77
C PHE A 185 3.97 2.23 -5.63
N GLU A 186 3.93 1.34 -6.61
CA GLU A 186 2.84 1.25 -7.59
C GLU A 186 2.04 -0.04 -7.38
N VAL A 187 0.76 -0.01 -7.78
CA VAL A 187 -0.11 -1.19 -7.71
C VAL A 187 -1.01 -1.32 -8.92
N SER A 188 -1.13 -2.55 -9.41
CA SER A 188 -2.16 -2.95 -10.37
C SER A 188 -3.14 -3.89 -9.67
N PRO A 189 -4.32 -3.40 -9.25
CA PRO A 189 -5.32 -4.24 -8.61
C PRO A 189 -6.01 -5.13 -9.65
N LYS A 190 -6.20 -6.40 -9.31
CA LYS A 190 -6.89 -7.40 -10.15
C LYS A 190 -7.98 -8.12 -9.36
N SER A 191 -9.03 -8.48 -10.08
CA SER A 191 -10.13 -9.31 -9.57
C SER A 191 -9.97 -10.73 -10.12
N VAL A 192 -9.77 -11.70 -9.23
CA VAL A 192 -9.41 -13.09 -9.58
C VAL A 192 -10.34 -14.06 -8.88
N ALA A 193 -11.16 -14.80 -9.62
CA ALA A 193 -12.13 -15.73 -9.02
C ALA A 193 -11.45 -16.97 -8.40
N THR A 194 -10.42 -17.49 -9.04
CA THR A 194 -9.74 -18.75 -8.69
C THR A 194 -8.26 -18.49 -8.48
N THR A 195 -7.80 -18.74 -7.26
CA THR A 195 -6.37 -18.78 -6.94
C THR A 195 -6.01 -20.21 -6.61
N ASN A 196 -5.13 -20.81 -7.40
CA ASN A 196 -4.67 -22.19 -7.15
C ASN A 196 -3.51 -22.14 -6.15
N PRO A 197 -3.67 -22.69 -4.94
CA PRO A 197 -2.58 -22.75 -3.98
C PRO A 197 -1.49 -23.72 -4.45
N GLY A 198 -0.24 -23.29 -4.34
CA GLY A 198 0.96 -24.11 -4.46
C GLY A 198 1.58 -24.40 -3.09
N ASP A 199 2.87 -24.71 -3.07
CA ASP A 199 3.64 -24.95 -1.85
C ASP A 199 3.97 -23.62 -1.12
N ASP A 200 4.03 -23.64 0.21
CA ASP A 200 4.50 -22.52 1.06
C ASP A 200 3.93 -21.14 0.69
N GLN A 201 2.60 -21.04 0.60
CA GLN A 201 1.83 -19.82 0.23
C GLN A 201 2.00 -19.35 -1.21
N SER A 202 2.81 -20.00 -2.04
CA SER A 202 2.83 -19.71 -3.48
C SER A 202 1.45 -19.98 -4.11
N CYS A 203 1.18 -19.34 -5.23
CA CYS A 203 -0.03 -19.61 -6.00
C CYS A 203 0.19 -19.50 -7.50
N SER A 204 -0.82 -19.92 -8.26
CA SER A 204 -0.95 -19.56 -9.67
C SER A 204 -2.35 -18.99 -9.91
N ILE A 205 -2.40 -17.98 -10.77
CA ILE A 205 -3.62 -17.29 -11.18
C ILE A 205 -3.83 -17.55 -12.67
N ASP A 206 -5.03 -17.97 -13.04
CA ASP A 206 -5.38 -18.08 -14.45
C ASP A 206 -5.69 -16.69 -15.01
N ILE A 207 -4.92 -16.28 -16.03
CA ILE A 207 -5.01 -14.98 -16.68
C ILE A 207 -6.37 -14.81 -17.40
N ASN A 208 -7.03 -15.92 -17.74
CA ASN A 208 -8.34 -15.92 -18.39
C ASN A 208 -9.50 -16.04 -17.40
N ASP A 209 -9.22 -16.03 -16.10
CA ASP A 209 -10.26 -16.21 -15.12
C ASP A 209 -11.22 -15.01 -15.09
N LYS A 210 -12.47 -15.30 -14.74
CA LYS A 210 -13.48 -14.28 -14.56
C LYS A 210 -13.16 -13.46 -13.31
N HIS A 211 -13.61 -12.22 -13.31
CA HIS A 211 -13.55 -11.39 -12.12
C HIS A 211 -14.32 -12.03 -10.95
N MET A 212 -13.78 -11.90 -9.75
CA MET A 212 -14.38 -12.40 -8.51
C MET A 212 -15.61 -11.56 -8.15
N LYS A 213 -16.80 -12.05 -8.53
CA LYS A 213 -18.08 -11.43 -8.18
C LYS A 213 -18.40 -11.65 -6.70
N ILE A 214 -18.85 -10.60 -6.03
CA ILE A 214 -19.42 -10.68 -4.69
C ILE A 214 -20.94 -10.72 -4.81
N ASP A 215 -21.53 -11.88 -4.51
CA ASP A 215 -22.98 -12.10 -4.52
C ASP A 215 -23.45 -12.92 -3.30
N GLY A 216 -24.73 -13.26 -3.21
CA GLY A 216 -25.29 -14.06 -2.11
C GLY A 216 -24.69 -15.47 -1.92
N SER A 217 -23.89 -15.97 -2.87
CA SER A 217 -23.23 -17.28 -2.82
C SER A 217 -21.75 -17.26 -2.38
N THR A 218 -21.07 -16.11 -2.46
CA THR A 218 -19.66 -15.91 -2.06
C THR A 218 -19.35 -16.23 -0.59
N ALA A 219 -19.03 -17.49 -0.26
CA ALA A 219 -18.73 -17.88 1.13
C ALA A 219 -17.31 -17.49 1.61
N GLN A 220 -16.35 -17.41 0.69
CA GLN A 220 -14.94 -17.14 1.01
C GLN A 220 -14.30 -16.25 -0.05
N ILE A 221 -13.32 -15.45 0.35
CA ILE A 221 -12.46 -14.67 -0.55
C ILE A 221 -11.00 -14.96 -0.20
N THR A 222 -10.25 -15.39 -1.22
CA THR A 222 -8.79 -15.53 -1.12
C THR A 222 -8.14 -14.24 -1.59
N PHE A 223 -7.30 -13.66 -0.75
CA PHE A 223 -6.49 -12.51 -1.08
C PHE A 223 -5.07 -12.95 -1.37
N SER A 224 -4.50 -12.42 -2.44
CA SER A 224 -3.14 -12.73 -2.88
C SER A 224 -2.45 -11.47 -3.39
N TYR A 225 -1.15 -11.56 -3.58
CA TYR A 225 -0.37 -10.50 -4.19
C TYR A 225 0.76 -11.06 -5.03
N SER A 226 1.26 -10.25 -5.94
CA SER A 226 2.53 -10.46 -6.61
C SER A 226 3.45 -9.29 -6.31
N GLY A 227 4.74 -9.57 -6.17
CA GLY A 227 5.79 -8.59 -5.98
C GLY A 227 6.65 -8.59 -7.23
N THR A 228 6.78 -7.45 -7.90
CA THR A 228 7.72 -7.31 -9.01
C THR A 228 8.65 -6.14 -8.72
N ASP A 229 9.95 -6.40 -8.86
CA ASP A 229 10.98 -5.40 -8.67
C ASP A 229 11.43 -4.86 -10.03
N LYS A 230 11.45 -3.53 -10.18
CA LYS A 230 11.88 -2.85 -11.42
C LYS A 230 12.72 -1.62 -11.18
#